data_AF-A0A0C3DCJ0-F1
#
_entry.id   AF-A0A0C3DCJ0-F1
#
_cell.length_a   1.000
_cell.length_b   1.000
_cell.length_c   1.000
_cell.angle_alpha   90.00
_cell.angle_beta   90.00
_cell.angle_gamma   90.00
#
_symmetry.space_group_name_H-M   'P 1'
#
loop_
_entity.id
_entity.type
_entity.pdbx_description
1 polymer ?
#
loop_
_entity_poly.entity_id
_entity_poly.type
_entity_poly.pdbx_seq_one_letter_code
_entity_poly.pdbx_strand_id
1 'polypeptide(L)'
;VFCPACPQLEINLPGDWKDLYNEDTVTLHYVVDGNFTAQHMKMMRPECDIALADGLGYMVEDGPYQNHISSAQRPKIHLKQKSSCQNHRTVNEANVNRSNLQATGIGATACARHGCFVLHCVVDFNKGEQQKSIDYSICQALSYNSTGITKALIIYDVACQWYVKFCRRVEACPALQIPDDMDIIPAVGKFHLNAHNLDCF
;
A
#
# COMPACT_ATOMS: atom_id res chain seq x y z
N VAL A 1 12.11 1.30 15.06
CA VAL A 1 11.56 -0.08 15.06
C VAL A 1 10.07 0.02 14.78
N PHE A 2 9.56 -0.51 13.66
CA PHE A 2 8.11 -0.43 13.34
C PHE A 2 7.33 -1.53 14.08
N CYS A 3 7.72 -2.79 13.88
CA CYS A 3 7.15 -3.96 14.51
C CYS A 3 8.26 -4.75 15.19
N PRO A 4 8.31 -4.85 16.53
CA PRO A 4 9.41 -5.48 17.25
C PRO A 4 9.68 -6.95 16.88
N ALA A 5 8.64 -7.66 16.41
CA ALA A 5 8.72 -9.08 16.06
C ALA A 5 8.86 -9.35 14.56
N CYS A 6 8.76 -8.33 13.70
CA CYS A 6 9.02 -8.52 12.28
C CYS A 6 10.53 -8.51 11.99
N PRO A 7 10.99 -9.36 11.05
CA PRO A 7 12.38 -9.45 10.66
C PRO A 7 12.88 -8.10 10.13
N GLN A 8 13.92 -7.59 10.78
CA GLN A 8 14.59 -6.33 10.43
C GLN A 8 16.09 -6.54 10.64
N LEU A 9 16.83 -6.49 9.53
CA LEU A 9 18.28 -6.60 9.54
C LEU A 9 18.90 -5.56 10.49
N GLU A 10 19.95 -5.92 11.21
CA GLU A 10 20.66 -5.08 12.20
C GLU A 10 19.85 -4.63 13.43
N ILE A 11 18.54 -4.92 13.48
CA ILE A 11 17.67 -4.58 14.61
C ILE A 11 17.37 -5.81 15.45
N ASN A 12 16.79 -6.84 14.84
CA ASN A 12 16.37 -8.06 15.53
C ASN A 12 16.70 -9.36 14.77
N LEU A 13 17.41 -9.26 13.64
CA LEU A 13 18.02 -10.40 12.97
C LEU A 13 19.52 -10.48 13.32
N PRO A 14 20.04 -11.65 13.73
CA PRO A 14 21.48 -11.87 13.90
C PRO A 14 22.20 -11.88 12.55
N GLY A 15 23.53 -11.72 12.52
CA GLY A 15 24.28 -11.62 11.26
C GLY A 15 24.24 -12.88 10.37
N ASP A 16 24.05 -14.05 10.98
CA ASP A 16 23.93 -15.37 10.36
C ASP A 16 22.48 -15.83 10.19
N TRP A 17 21.52 -14.89 10.21
CA TRP A 17 20.09 -15.20 10.16
C TRP A 17 19.67 -16.07 8.96
N LYS A 18 20.37 -15.95 7.82
CA LYS A 18 20.09 -16.74 6.60
C LYS A 18 20.35 -18.23 6.79
N ASP A 19 21.28 -18.59 7.67
CA ASP A 19 21.59 -19.98 7.99
C ASP A 19 20.71 -20.50 9.14
N LEU A 20 20.26 -19.61 10.02
CA LEU A 20 19.48 -19.95 11.22
C LEU A 20 17.97 -20.09 10.97
N TYR A 21 17.42 -19.25 10.09
CA TYR A 21 15.98 -19.18 9.87
C TYR A 21 15.61 -19.63 8.47
N ASN A 22 14.52 -20.39 8.38
CA ASN A 22 13.90 -20.66 7.08
C ASN A 22 13.24 -19.38 6.51
N GLU A 23 13.03 -19.40 5.20
CA GLU A 23 12.44 -18.28 4.46
C GLU A 23 11.06 -17.86 5.01
N ASP A 24 10.21 -18.82 5.39
CA ASP A 24 8.87 -18.54 5.91
C ASP A 24 8.90 -17.75 7.24
N THR A 25 9.92 -17.97 8.08
CA THR A 25 10.09 -17.27 9.37
C THR A 25 10.37 -15.78 9.15
N VAL A 26 11.19 -15.48 8.14
CA VAL A 26 11.65 -14.12 7.80
C VAL A 26 10.81 -13.46 6.70
N THR A 27 9.80 -14.16 6.17
CA THR A 27 8.88 -13.58 5.18
C THR A 27 8.15 -12.37 5.79
N LEU A 28 8.05 -11.30 5.01
CA LEU A 28 7.27 -10.12 5.39
C LEU A 28 5.79 -10.41 5.19
N HIS A 29 4.96 -10.05 6.16
CA HIS A 29 3.51 -10.28 6.09
C HIS A 29 2.82 -8.94 6.23
N TYR A 30 2.21 -8.47 5.15
CA TYR A 30 1.53 -7.19 5.08
C TYR A 30 0.04 -7.36 4.81
N VAL A 31 -0.75 -6.49 5.42
CA VAL A 31 -2.17 -6.29 5.12
C VAL A 31 -2.36 -4.84 4.69
N VAL A 32 -3.20 -4.64 3.67
CA VAL A 32 -3.46 -3.33 3.07
C VAL A 32 -4.95 -3.06 3.12
N ASP A 33 -5.31 -1.88 3.63
CA ASP A 33 -6.70 -1.46 3.76
C ASP A 33 -6.86 0.07 3.63
N GLY A 34 -8.08 0.50 3.30
CA GLY A 34 -8.48 1.88 3.11
C GLY A 34 -9.53 2.33 4.12
N ASN A 35 -9.28 3.44 4.81
CA ASN A 35 -10.27 4.12 5.65
C ASN A 35 -10.88 5.34 4.92
N PHE A 36 -12.11 5.18 4.42
CA PHE A 36 -12.86 6.20 3.68
C PHE A 36 -13.54 7.26 4.56
N THR A 37 -13.42 7.13 5.89
CA THR A 37 -13.99 8.08 6.86
C THR A 37 -12.95 9.04 7.44
N ALA A 38 -11.66 8.71 7.32
CA ALA A 38 -10.53 9.57 7.67
C ALA A 38 -10.37 10.71 6.66
N GLN A 39 -11.29 11.66 6.69
CA GLN A 39 -11.37 12.75 5.73
C GLN A 39 -10.59 13.97 6.22
N HIS A 40 -9.87 14.62 5.32
CA HIS A 40 -9.19 15.88 5.59
C HIS A 40 -9.80 16.99 4.73
N MET A 41 -10.25 18.06 5.38
CA MET A 41 -10.76 19.25 4.70
C MET A 41 -9.60 20.12 4.20
N LYS A 42 -9.83 20.87 3.12
CA LYS A 42 -8.88 21.89 2.69
C LYS A 42 -8.70 22.95 3.77
N MET A 43 -7.44 23.25 4.09
CA MET A 43 -7.13 24.36 5.00
C MET A 43 -7.50 25.70 4.37
N MET A 44 -8.13 26.57 5.18
CA MET A 44 -8.47 27.94 4.77
C MET A 44 -7.24 28.79 4.51
N ARG A 45 -6.13 28.50 5.21
CA ARG A 45 -4.83 29.16 5.10
C ARG A 45 -3.74 28.10 4.95
N PRO A 46 -3.54 27.53 3.75
CA PRO A 46 -2.55 26.48 3.52
C PRO A 46 -1.12 26.90 3.88
N GLU A 47 -0.82 28.19 3.80
CA GLU A 47 0.48 28.75 4.19
C GLU A 47 0.80 28.62 5.69
N CYS A 48 -0.23 28.39 6.52
CA CYS A 48 -0.07 28.13 7.95
C CYS A 48 -0.06 26.62 8.28
N ASP A 49 -0.32 25.75 7.32
CA ASP A 49 -0.34 24.30 7.50
C ASP A 49 1.06 23.73 7.31
N ILE A 50 1.85 23.78 8.37
CA ILE A 50 3.25 23.36 8.37
C ILE A 50 3.36 22.00 9.04
N ALA A 51 3.82 21.00 8.29
CA ALA A 51 4.07 19.67 8.82
C ALA A 51 5.21 19.70 9.86
N LEU A 52 4.93 19.18 11.06
CA LEU A 52 5.93 19.09 12.14
C LEU A 52 6.99 18.01 11.89
N ALA A 53 6.62 16.96 11.15
CA ALA A 53 7.40 15.74 10.98
C ALA A 53 7.02 15.08 9.64
N ASP A 54 7.09 15.85 8.55
CA ASP A 54 6.71 15.39 7.21
C ASP A 54 7.49 14.13 6.84
N GLY A 55 6.74 13.07 6.52
CA GLY A 55 7.32 11.78 6.21
C GLY A 55 8.26 11.24 7.29
N LEU A 56 8.14 11.57 8.58
CA LEU A 56 8.93 10.98 9.67
C LEU A 56 8.12 10.00 10.55
N GLY A 57 6.81 9.92 10.30
CA GLY A 57 5.89 9.03 11.02
C GLY A 57 5.30 7.96 10.11
N TYR A 58 3.99 7.72 10.26
CA TYR A 58 3.28 6.74 9.45
C TYR A 58 2.95 7.26 8.04
N MET A 59 2.67 8.56 7.92
CA MET A 59 2.37 9.19 6.64
C MET A 59 3.60 9.18 5.74
N VAL A 60 3.37 9.01 4.44
CA VAL A 60 4.38 9.29 3.40
C VAL A 60 4.79 10.77 3.43
N GLU A 61 5.99 11.07 2.92
CA GLU A 61 6.41 12.45 2.68
C GLU A 61 5.51 13.09 1.60
N ASP A 62 4.97 14.28 1.89
CA ASP A 62 3.95 14.88 1.02
C ASP A 62 4.50 15.21 -0.38
N GLY A 63 5.66 15.86 -0.46
CA GLY A 63 6.25 16.30 -1.73
C GLY A 63 6.40 15.18 -2.77
N PRO A 64 7.18 14.12 -2.48
CA PRO A 64 7.33 12.97 -3.37
C PRO A 64 5.99 12.29 -3.69
N TYR A 65 5.10 12.17 -2.70
CA TYR A 65 3.80 11.54 -2.89
C TYR A 65 2.90 12.34 -3.84
N GLN A 66 2.77 13.65 -3.67
CA GLN A 66 1.97 14.49 -4.57
C GLN A 66 2.53 14.49 -6.00
N ASN A 67 3.85 14.46 -6.15
CA ASN A 67 4.51 14.33 -7.44
C ASN A 67 4.16 13.01 -8.13
N HIS A 68 4.19 11.89 -7.40
CA HIS A 68 3.73 10.59 -7.88
C HIS A 68 2.25 10.64 -8.29
N ILE A 69 1.39 11.15 -7.42
CA ILE A 69 -0.06 11.21 -7.66
C ILE A 69 -0.41 12.06 -8.88
N SER A 70 0.34 13.13 -9.13
CA SER A 70 0.16 14.02 -10.27
C SER A 70 0.73 13.46 -11.58
N SER A 71 1.87 12.77 -11.51
CA SER A 71 2.55 12.21 -12.68
C SER A 71 2.02 10.84 -13.13
N ALA A 72 1.41 10.08 -12.22
CA ALA A 72 0.75 8.82 -12.50
C ALA A 72 -0.41 9.05 -13.48
N GLN A 73 -0.10 8.93 -14.77
CA GLN A 73 -1.05 9.11 -15.86
C GLN A 73 -2.27 8.23 -15.60
N ARG A 74 -3.48 8.76 -15.75
CA ARG A 74 -4.63 7.91 -16.04
C ARG A 74 -4.44 7.42 -17.47
N PRO A 75 -4.09 6.16 -17.74
CA PRO A 75 -4.28 5.66 -19.09
C PRO A 75 -5.75 5.90 -19.43
N LYS A 76 -6.03 6.67 -20.49
CA LYS A 76 -7.39 6.91 -21.02
C LYS A 76 -8.14 5.60 -21.34
N ILE A 77 -7.44 4.47 -21.30
CA ILE A 77 -7.90 3.09 -21.52
C ILE A 77 -8.53 2.47 -20.25
N HIS A 78 -8.37 3.04 -19.05
CA HIS A 78 -8.97 2.50 -17.82
C HIS A 78 -10.36 3.12 -17.52
N LEU A 79 -11.22 3.18 -18.56
CA LEU A 79 -12.66 3.23 -18.34
C LEU A 79 -13.04 1.98 -17.54
N LYS A 80 -13.28 2.14 -16.23
CA LYS A 80 -13.97 1.18 -15.34
C LYS A 80 -13.79 -0.27 -15.82
N GLN A 81 -12.61 -0.85 -15.66
CA GLN A 81 -12.54 -2.31 -15.80
C GLN A 81 -13.42 -2.87 -14.69
N LYS A 82 -14.59 -3.38 -15.09
CA LYS A 82 -15.50 -4.07 -14.17
C LYS A 82 -14.68 -5.14 -13.49
N SER A 83 -14.77 -5.20 -12.17
CA SER A 83 -14.26 -6.32 -11.42
C SER A 83 -14.80 -7.60 -12.04
N SER A 84 -13.92 -8.54 -12.37
CA SER A 84 -14.34 -9.91 -12.74
C SER A 84 -14.90 -10.67 -11.54
N CYS A 85 -14.60 -10.19 -10.33
CA CYS A 85 -15.14 -10.71 -9.08
C CYS A 85 -16.60 -10.24 -8.84
N GLN A 86 -17.36 -11.05 -8.13
CA GLN A 86 -18.83 -11.00 -8.11
C GLN A 86 -19.41 -9.75 -7.43
N ASN A 87 -18.72 -9.15 -6.43
CA ASN A 87 -19.33 -8.17 -5.53
C ASN A 87 -18.54 -6.88 -5.19
N HIS A 88 -17.44 -6.54 -5.87
CA HIS A 88 -16.69 -5.29 -5.57
C HIS A 88 -17.30 -4.02 -6.21
N ARG A 89 -18.63 -3.91 -6.23
CA ARG A 89 -19.31 -2.68 -6.67
C ARG A 89 -19.06 -1.52 -5.70
N THR A 90 -18.86 -1.82 -4.41
CA THR A 90 -18.72 -0.85 -3.32
C THR A 90 -17.46 0.01 -3.40
N VAL A 91 -16.31 -0.56 -3.80
CA VAL A 91 -15.04 0.18 -3.96
C VAL A 91 -15.17 1.31 -5.00
N ASN A 92 -16.01 1.10 -6.03
CA ASN A 92 -16.23 2.08 -7.08
C ASN A 92 -17.14 3.24 -6.68
N GLU A 93 -18.03 3.04 -5.70
CA GLU A 93 -18.97 4.07 -5.22
C GLU A 93 -18.33 5.02 -4.21
N ALA A 94 -17.28 4.60 -3.49
CA ALA A 94 -16.53 5.47 -2.57
C ALA A 94 -15.77 6.64 -3.27
N ASN A 95 -15.64 6.61 -4.60
CA ASN A 95 -14.97 7.62 -5.40
C ASN A 95 -15.82 8.87 -5.72
N VAL A 96 -16.89 9.14 -4.94
CA VAL A 96 -17.69 10.36 -5.11
C VAL A 96 -16.81 11.58 -4.92
N ASN A 97 -16.90 12.51 -5.87
CA ASN A 97 -16.13 13.74 -5.84
C ASN A 97 -16.63 14.64 -4.70
N ARG A 98 -15.81 14.87 -3.67
CA ARG A 98 -16.09 15.81 -2.59
C ARG A 98 -15.14 17.00 -2.73
N SER A 99 -15.57 18.03 -3.45
CA SER A 99 -14.72 19.18 -3.84
C SER A 99 -14.17 20.00 -2.66
N ASN A 100 -14.78 19.86 -1.47
CA ASN A 100 -14.38 20.51 -0.23
C ASN A 100 -13.28 19.74 0.53
N LEU A 101 -13.00 18.49 0.17
CA LEU A 101 -11.97 17.67 0.83
C LEU A 101 -10.63 17.79 0.11
N GLN A 102 -9.56 17.79 0.90
CA GLN A 102 -8.19 17.57 0.47
C GLN A 102 -7.92 16.07 0.34
N ALA A 103 -8.30 15.31 1.37
CA ALA A 103 -8.28 13.85 1.37
C ALA A 103 -9.68 13.29 1.67
N THR A 104 -10.09 12.31 0.87
CA THR A 104 -11.36 11.58 0.98
C THR A 104 -11.30 10.36 1.90
N GLY A 105 -10.10 10.04 2.39
CA GLY A 105 -9.77 8.86 3.17
C GLY A 105 -8.26 8.69 3.21
N ILE A 106 -7.81 7.60 3.83
CA ILE A 106 -6.40 7.17 3.83
C ILE A 106 -6.29 5.69 3.47
N GLY A 107 -5.15 5.30 2.89
CA GLY A 107 -4.76 3.91 2.71
C GLY A 107 -3.53 3.62 3.56
N ALA A 108 -3.42 2.41 4.09
CA ALA A 108 -2.31 2.03 4.95
C ALA A 108 -1.87 0.58 4.70
N THR A 109 -0.57 0.34 4.88
CA THR A 109 0.01 -0.99 4.94
C THR A 109 0.45 -1.28 6.37
N ALA A 110 0.02 -2.41 6.92
CA ALA A 110 0.35 -2.82 8.28
C ALA A 110 0.91 -4.24 8.30
N CYS A 111 1.65 -4.59 9.34
CA CYS A 111 2.04 -5.96 9.62
C CYS A 111 0.79 -6.81 9.85
N ALA A 112 0.57 -7.82 9.01
CA ALA A 112 -0.57 -8.73 9.16
C ALA A 112 -0.44 -9.65 10.38
N ARG A 113 0.78 -9.87 10.90
CA ARG A 113 1.00 -10.70 12.10
C ARG A 113 0.70 -9.98 13.41
N HIS A 114 1.00 -8.68 13.47
CA HIS A 114 1.03 -7.94 14.75
C HIS A 114 0.23 -6.63 14.74
N GLY A 115 -0.36 -6.25 13.59
CA GLY A 115 -1.18 -5.04 13.47
C GLY A 115 -0.40 -3.72 13.50
N CYS A 116 0.94 -3.75 13.50
CA CYS A 116 1.76 -2.55 13.50
C CYS A 116 1.74 -1.89 12.12
N PHE A 117 1.31 -0.64 12.01
CA PHE A 117 1.45 0.15 10.78
C PHE A 117 2.91 0.27 10.39
N VAL A 118 3.21 0.09 9.10
CA VAL A 118 4.56 0.34 8.59
C VAL A 118 4.76 1.86 8.53
N LEU A 119 5.95 2.32 8.86
CA LEU A 119 6.26 3.75 8.79
C LEU A 119 6.36 4.18 7.32
N HIS A 120 6.10 5.46 7.04
CA HIS A 120 6.17 6.05 5.69
C HIS A 120 5.31 5.36 4.62
N CYS A 121 4.20 4.72 5.00
CA CYS A 121 3.34 3.98 4.04
C CYS A 121 1.88 4.43 4.05
N VAL A 122 1.45 5.27 5.00
CA VAL A 122 0.08 5.76 5.04
C VAL A 122 -0.06 6.89 4.01
N VAL A 123 -1.05 6.76 3.14
CA VAL A 123 -1.26 7.63 1.98
C VAL A 123 -2.63 8.27 2.04
N ASP A 124 -2.72 9.53 1.60
CA ASP A 124 -4.02 10.19 1.44
C ASP A 124 -4.73 9.77 0.15
N PHE A 125 -6.04 9.64 0.21
CA PHE A 125 -6.87 9.38 -0.96
C PHE A 125 -7.43 10.68 -1.55
N ASN A 126 -6.93 11.13 -2.70
CA ASN A 126 -7.46 12.35 -3.35
C ASN A 126 -8.89 12.16 -3.88
N LYS A 127 -9.26 10.93 -4.29
CA LYS A 127 -10.60 10.59 -4.77
C LYS A 127 -10.84 9.10 -4.61
N GLY A 128 -11.22 8.75 -3.38
CA GLY A 128 -11.30 7.39 -2.85
C GLY A 128 -10.04 6.57 -3.12
N GLU A 129 -10.16 5.27 -2.94
CA GLU A 129 -9.04 4.36 -3.14
C GLU A 129 -8.73 4.22 -4.63
N GLN A 130 -7.47 4.48 -4.97
CA GLN A 130 -6.95 4.33 -6.32
C GLN A 130 -5.68 3.50 -6.28
N GLN A 131 -5.48 2.65 -7.29
CA GLN A 131 -4.30 1.79 -7.39
C GLN A 131 -3.01 2.59 -7.22
N LYS A 132 -2.88 3.78 -7.81
CA LYS A 132 -1.68 4.62 -7.63
C LYS A 132 -1.36 4.98 -6.17
N SER A 133 -2.37 5.18 -5.32
CA SER A 133 -2.17 5.46 -3.90
C SER A 133 -1.75 4.19 -3.17
N ILE A 134 -2.44 3.08 -3.42
CA ILE A 134 -2.15 1.78 -2.80
C ILE A 134 -0.78 1.23 -3.22
N ASP A 135 -0.43 1.35 -4.50
CA ASP A 135 0.89 0.94 -5.02
C ASP A 135 2.01 1.67 -4.29
N TYR A 136 1.85 2.98 -4.06
CA TYR A 136 2.84 3.77 -3.32
C TYR A 136 2.97 3.29 -1.88
N SER A 137 1.85 3.06 -1.19
CA SER A 137 1.84 2.49 0.17
C SER A 137 2.59 1.16 0.25
N ILE A 138 2.33 0.25 -0.69
CA ILE A 138 2.93 -1.07 -0.75
C ILE A 138 4.44 -0.99 -1.08
N CYS A 139 4.83 -0.19 -2.08
CA CYS A 139 6.23 0.01 -2.44
C CYS A 139 7.06 0.55 -1.26
N GLN A 140 6.52 1.53 -0.54
CA GLN A 140 7.15 2.06 0.66
C GLN A 140 7.30 0.98 1.75
N ALA A 141 6.25 0.18 1.98
CA ALA A 141 6.29 -0.89 2.96
C ALA A 141 7.31 -1.99 2.61
N LEU A 142 7.36 -2.40 1.34
CA LEU A 142 8.31 -3.40 0.83
C LEU A 142 9.76 -2.94 0.89
N SER A 143 10.01 -1.64 0.88
CA SER A 143 11.36 -1.05 0.96
C SER A 143 11.79 -0.73 2.40
N TYR A 144 10.85 -0.73 3.36
CA TYR A 144 11.11 -0.31 4.73
C TYR A 144 11.83 -1.41 5.53
N ASN A 145 13.12 -1.21 5.83
CA ASN A 145 13.96 -2.13 6.63
C ASN A 145 13.94 -3.59 6.15
N SER A 146 13.82 -3.80 4.84
CA SER A 146 13.68 -5.12 4.21
C SER A 146 14.96 -5.64 3.55
N THR A 147 16.09 -4.95 3.73
CA THR A 147 17.38 -5.31 3.11
C THR A 147 17.71 -6.78 3.31
N GLY A 148 17.87 -7.51 2.20
CA GLY A 148 18.23 -8.92 2.18
C GLY A 148 17.08 -9.89 2.45
N ILE A 149 15.87 -9.40 2.74
CA ILE A 149 14.64 -10.20 2.80
C ILE A 149 13.99 -10.19 1.42
N THR A 150 13.76 -11.37 0.86
CA THR A 150 13.40 -11.54 -0.55
C THR A 150 11.96 -11.96 -0.76
N LYS A 151 11.13 -12.02 0.30
CA LYS A 151 9.77 -12.56 0.21
C LYS A 151 8.78 -11.76 1.03
N ALA A 152 7.64 -11.45 0.43
CA ALA A 152 6.55 -10.74 1.06
C ALA A 152 5.18 -11.32 0.68
N LEU A 153 4.37 -11.66 1.69
CA LEU A 153 2.95 -11.91 1.55
C LEU A 153 2.18 -10.59 1.68
N ILE A 154 1.38 -10.25 0.67
CA ILE A 154 0.54 -9.05 0.66
C ILE A 154 -0.93 -9.45 0.64
N ILE A 155 -1.61 -9.22 1.76
CA ILE A 155 -3.03 -9.48 1.93
C ILE A 155 -3.80 -8.21 1.59
N TYR A 156 -4.67 -8.28 0.58
CA TYR A 156 -5.46 -7.15 0.12
C TYR A 156 -6.78 -7.62 -0.48
N ASP A 157 -7.87 -6.88 -0.21
CA ASP A 157 -9.23 -7.20 -0.64
C ASP A 157 -9.38 -7.40 -2.15
N VAL A 158 -8.57 -6.73 -2.95
CA VAL A 158 -8.57 -6.89 -4.42
C VAL A 158 -7.22 -7.38 -4.94
N ALA A 159 -6.46 -8.12 -4.13
CA ALA A 159 -5.13 -8.64 -4.49
C ALA A 159 -5.12 -9.36 -5.86
N CYS A 160 -6.13 -10.22 -6.11
CA CYS A 160 -6.30 -10.94 -7.37
C CYS A 160 -6.37 -10.04 -8.62
N GLN A 161 -6.88 -8.81 -8.50
CA GLN A 161 -6.96 -7.85 -9.60
C GLN A 161 -5.77 -6.89 -9.61
N TRP A 162 -5.35 -6.49 -8.42
CA TRP A 162 -4.27 -5.53 -8.22
C TRP A 162 -2.93 -6.07 -8.73
N TYR A 163 -2.61 -7.32 -8.35
CA TYR A 163 -1.29 -7.91 -8.55
C TYR A 163 -0.96 -8.15 -10.03
N VAL A 164 -1.95 -8.56 -10.83
CA VAL A 164 -1.81 -8.83 -12.28
C VAL A 164 -1.12 -7.70 -13.05
N LYS A 165 -1.31 -6.46 -12.60
CA LYS A 165 -0.74 -5.26 -13.23
C LYS A 165 0.25 -4.53 -12.34
N PHE A 166 0.50 -5.00 -11.12
CA PHE A 166 1.33 -4.29 -10.15
C PHE A 166 2.75 -4.09 -10.67
N CYS A 167 3.45 -5.16 -11.06
CA CYS A 167 4.83 -5.06 -11.56
C CYS A 167 4.94 -4.09 -12.76
N ARG A 168 3.99 -4.15 -13.71
CA ARG A 168 3.94 -3.20 -14.83
C ARG A 168 3.75 -1.74 -14.41
N ARG A 169 3.00 -1.48 -13.33
CA ARG A 169 2.82 -0.12 -12.80
C ARG A 169 4.08 0.37 -12.10
N VAL A 170 4.78 -0.52 -11.38
CA VAL A 170 6.09 -0.23 -10.76
C VAL A 170 7.11 0.12 -11.85
N GLU A 171 7.29 -0.74 -12.86
CA GLU A 171 8.23 -0.52 -13.97
C GLU A 171 7.96 0.78 -14.75
N ALA A 172 6.69 1.16 -14.90
CA ALA A 172 6.30 2.36 -15.64
C ALA A 172 6.44 3.67 -14.84
N CYS A 173 6.73 3.61 -13.54
CA CYS A 173 6.72 4.77 -12.66
C CYS A 173 8.00 4.82 -11.79
N PRO A 174 8.92 5.76 -12.05
CA PRO A 174 10.16 5.87 -11.27
C PRO A 174 9.97 6.13 -9.77
N ALA A 175 8.80 6.66 -9.36
CA ALA A 175 8.47 6.89 -7.96
C ALA A 175 8.03 5.62 -7.22
N LEU A 176 7.76 4.52 -7.95
CA LEU A 176 7.43 3.23 -7.38
C LEU A 176 8.66 2.34 -7.48
N GLN A 177 9.18 1.92 -6.34
CA GLN A 177 10.34 1.04 -6.25
C GLN A 177 10.05 -0.10 -5.27
N ILE A 178 10.57 -1.28 -5.61
CA ILE A 178 10.60 -2.46 -4.74
C ILE A 178 12.01 -3.04 -4.81
N PRO A 179 12.45 -3.82 -3.80
CA PRO A 179 13.71 -4.55 -3.91
C PRO A 179 13.70 -5.51 -5.11
N ASP A 180 14.81 -5.57 -5.86
CA ASP A 180 14.91 -6.29 -7.14
C ASP A 180 14.61 -7.80 -7.03
N ASP A 181 14.93 -8.40 -5.88
CA ASP A 181 14.77 -9.83 -5.58
C ASP A 181 13.51 -10.14 -4.75
N MET A 182 12.59 -9.18 -4.63
CA MET A 182 11.36 -9.35 -3.86
C MET A 182 10.33 -10.24 -4.57
N ASP A 183 10.16 -11.47 -4.08
CA ASP A 183 9.05 -12.36 -4.41
C ASP A 183 7.79 -11.95 -3.63
N ILE A 184 6.78 -11.49 -4.37
CA ILE A 184 5.53 -11.02 -3.80
C ILE A 184 4.45 -12.07 -4.00
N ILE A 185 3.92 -12.58 -2.89
CA ILE A 185 2.77 -13.48 -2.86
C ILE A 185 1.51 -12.65 -2.59
N PRO A 186 0.62 -12.44 -3.57
CA PRO A 186 -0.67 -11.81 -3.31
C PRO A 186 -1.61 -12.77 -2.59
N ALA A 187 -2.39 -12.27 -1.65
CA ALA A 187 -3.41 -13.03 -0.95
C ALA A 187 -4.67 -12.20 -0.72
N VAL A 188 -5.81 -12.89 -0.68
CA VAL A 188 -7.11 -12.31 -0.37
C VAL A 188 -7.50 -12.73 1.04
N GLY A 189 -7.93 -11.77 1.87
CA GLY A 189 -8.40 -12.06 3.22
C GLY A 189 -9.65 -12.96 3.21
N LYS A 190 -9.73 -13.89 4.18
CA LYS A 190 -10.84 -14.87 4.27
C LYS A 190 -12.23 -14.24 4.20
N PHE A 191 -12.40 -13.07 4.82
CA PHE A 191 -13.68 -12.33 4.85
C PHE A 191 -14.18 -11.92 3.46
N HIS A 192 -13.27 -11.77 2.49
CA HIS A 192 -13.60 -11.33 1.15
C HIS A 192 -13.78 -12.49 0.17
N LEU A 193 -13.46 -13.73 0.54
CA LEU A 193 -13.51 -14.91 -0.36
C LEU A 193 -14.84 -15.04 -1.12
N ASN A 194 -15.97 -14.77 -0.45
CA ASN A 194 -17.30 -14.85 -1.07
C ASN A 194 -17.52 -13.80 -2.17
N ALA A 195 -16.72 -12.74 -2.21
CA ALA A 195 -16.73 -11.73 -3.26
C ALA A 195 -15.86 -12.11 -4.47
N HIS A 196 -15.03 -13.15 -4.35
CA HIS A 196 -14.12 -13.64 -5.40
C HIS A 196 -14.65 -14.90 -6.08
N ASN A 197 -14.18 -15.13 -7.31
CA ASN A 197 -14.47 -16.34 -8.08
C ASN A 197 -13.25 -17.28 -8.06
N LEU A 198 -13.40 -18.49 -8.59
CA LEU A 198 -12.29 -19.45 -8.62
C LEU A 198 -11.09 -18.94 -9.42
N ASP A 199 -11.32 -18.17 -10.48
CA ASP A 199 -10.24 -17.58 -11.31
C ASP A 199 -9.42 -16.50 -10.58
N CYS A 200 -9.78 -16.15 -9.34
CA CYS A 200 -8.99 -15.26 -8.48
C CYS A 200 -7.84 -15.97 -7.74
N PHE A 201 -7.76 -17.31 -7.82
CA PHE A 201 -6.81 -18.18 -7.12
C PHE A 201 -6.07 -19.10 -8.10
#